data_AF-A0A1F7RUX7-F1
#
_entry.id   AF-A0A1F7RUX7-F1
#
_cell.length_a   1.000
_cell.length_b   1.000
_cell.length_c   1.000
_cell.angle_alpha   90.00
_cell.angle_beta   90.00
_cell.angle_gamma   90.00
#
_symmetry.space_group_name_H-M   'P 1'
#
loop_
_entity.id
_entity.type
_entity.pdbx_description
1 polymer ?
#
loop_
_entity_poly.entity_id
_entity_poly.type
_entity_poly.pdbx_seq_one_letter_code
_entity_poly.pdbx_strand_id
1 'polypeptide(L)' 'MCRVDDNKWNLEKCLKFCTKCPSFGNRKNEGLYCARGESKHFSEIQKRGCHCPECDIYKAYELTGSYFCINGAVV' A
#
# COMPACT_ATOMS: atom_id res chain seq x y z
N MET A 1 -7.64 -12.17 -8.40
CA MET A 1 -8.50 -11.62 -7.33
C MET A 1 -7.59 -11.17 -6.20
N CYS A 2 -7.49 -9.88 -5.88
CA CYS A 2 -6.70 -9.45 -4.70
C CYS A 2 -7.27 -10.12 -3.45
N ARG A 3 -6.40 -10.72 -2.63
CA ARG A 3 -6.81 -11.43 -1.39
C ARG A 3 -7.19 -10.48 -0.26
N VAL A 4 -6.86 -9.19 -0.37
CA VAL A 4 -7.07 -8.19 0.69
C VAL A 4 -8.45 -7.57 0.58
N ASP A 5 -9.18 -7.55 1.70
CA ASP A 5 -10.50 -6.92 1.77
C ASP A 5 -10.40 -5.39 1.67
N ASP A 6 -11.13 -4.80 0.72
CA ASP A 6 -11.30 -3.35 0.64
C ASP A 6 -12.38 -2.86 1.62
N ASN A 7 -11.95 -2.61 2.86
CA ASN A 7 -12.80 -2.09 3.90
C ASN A 7 -12.13 -0.93 4.66
N LYS A 8 -12.94 -0.19 5.42
CA LYS A 8 -12.49 0.98 6.18
C LYS A 8 -11.35 0.65 7.17
N TRP A 9 -11.42 -0.51 7.81
CA TRP A 9 -10.43 -0.96 8.80
C TRP A 9 -9.05 -1.16 8.18
N ASN A 10 -8.98 -1.85 7.04
CA ASN A 10 -7.75 -2.06 6.30
C ASN A 10 -7.24 -0.72 5.72
N LEU A 11 -8.12 0.16 5.26
CA LEU A 11 -7.70 1.50 4.82
C LEU A 11 -7.05 2.29 5.97
N GLU A 12 -7.65 2.31 7.16
CA GLU A 12 -7.11 3.01 8.33
C GLU A 12 -5.74 2.47 8.75
N LYS A 13 -5.57 1.14 8.77
CA LYS A 13 -4.26 0.51 8.99
C LYS A 13 -3.26 0.95 7.93
N CYS A 14 -3.63 0.89 6.65
CA CYS A 14 -2.74 1.29 5.56
C CYS A 14 -2.30 2.75 5.71
N LEU A 15 -3.21 3.67 5.99
CA LEU A 15 -2.91 5.09 6.12
C LEU A 15 -1.96 5.37 7.29
N LYS A 16 -2.09 4.68 8.43
CA LYS A 16 -1.15 4.80 9.56
C LYS A 16 0.31 4.50 9.16
N PHE A 17 0.53 3.50 8.32
CA PHE A 17 1.89 3.12 7.87
C PHE A 17 2.36 3.91 6.64
N CYS A 18 1.49 4.12 5.65
CA CYS A 18 1.85 4.77 4.38
C CYS A 18 2.06 6.28 4.51
N THR A 19 1.40 6.96 5.46
CA THR A 19 1.57 8.42 5.64
C THR A 19 3.01 8.80 5.97
N LYS A 20 3.74 7.92 6.65
CA LYS A 20 5.17 8.09 7.00
C LYS A 20 6.12 7.36 6.05
N CYS A 21 5.61 6.75 4.98
CA CYS A 21 6.43 6.01 4.03
C CYS A 21 7.28 6.96 3.17
N PRO A 22 8.61 6.75 3.10
CA PRO A 22 9.51 7.66 2.39
C PRO A 22 9.27 7.69 0.88
N SER A 23 8.72 6.61 0.31
CA SER A 23 8.32 6.56 -1.10
C SER A 23 6.98 7.25 -1.38
N PHE A 24 5.99 7.10 -0.50
CA PHE A 24 4.63 7.54 -0.82
C PHE A 24 4.45 9.05 -0.69
N GLY A 25 5.11 9.68 0.27
CA GLY A 25 5.12 11.15 0.40
C GLY A 25 3.72 11.73 0.62
N ASN A 26 3.11 11.41 1.77
CA ASN A 26 1.93 12.08 2.37
C ASN A 26 0.81 12.49 1.39
N ARG A 27 0.46 11.65 0.39
CA ARG A 27 -0.72 11.90 -0.44
C ARG A 27 -1.97 11.55 0.34
N LYS A 28 -2.75 12.56 0.69
CA LYS A 28 -3.98 12.40 1.46
C LYS A 28 -5.06 11.73 0.60
N ASN A 29 -5.87 10.88 1.22
CA ASN A 29 -7.07 10.23 0.64
C ASN A 29 -6.84 9.13 -0.41
N GLU A 30 -5.60 8.70 -0.65
CA GLU A 30 -5.32 7.46 -1.38
C GLU A 30 -4.59 6.45 -0.50
N GLY A 31 -4.87 5.16 -0.68
CA GLY A 31 -4.27 4.09 0.12
C GLY A 31 -4.88 2.74 -0.18
N LEU A 32 -4.42 1.73 0.56
CA LEU A 32 -4.82 0.32 0.43
C LEU A 32 -4.53 -0.26 -0.98
N TYR A 33 -3.39 0.10 -1.55
CA TYR A 33 -2.99 -0.29 -2.91
C TYR A 33 -2.83 -1.81 -3.11
N CYS A 34 -2.62 -2.56 -2.02
CA CYS A 34 -2.63 -4.02 -2.07
C CYS A 34 -4.03 -4.64 -2.29
N ALA A 35 -5.10 -3.85 -2.15
CA ALA A 35 -6.47 -4.27 -2.50
C ALA A 35 -6.99 -3.52 -3.74
N ARG A 36 -6.65 -2.23 -3.85
CA ARG A 36 -7.25 -1.29 -4.82
C ARG A 36 -6.48 -1.12 -6.14
N GLY A 37 -5.30 -1.72 -6.28
CA GLY A 37 -4.39 -1.49 -7.42
C GLY A 37 -3.39 -0.36 -7.16
N GLU A 38 -2.56 -0.01 -8.14
CA GLU A 38 -1.56 1.05 -8.00
C GLU A 38 -2.16 2.45 -7.79
N SER A 39 -1.34 3.40 -7.32
CA SER A 39 -1.75 4.80 -7.23
C SER A 39 -1.93 5.42 -8.60
N LYS A 40 -2.86 6.38 -8.71
CA LYS A 40 -3.00 7.23 -9.91
C LYS A 40 -1.73 8.00 -10.26
N HIS A 41 -0.84 8.17 -9.28
CA HIS A 41 0.43 8.88 -9.41
C HIS A 41 1.65 7.94 -9.40
N PHE A 42 1.48 6.65 -9.72
CA PHE A 42 2.56 5.65 -9.64
C PHE A 42 3.83 6.08 -10.38
N SER A 43 3.70 6.81 -11.50
CA SER A 43 4.81 7.33 -12.31
C SER A 43 5.65 8.41 -11.61
N GLU A 44 5.08 9.07 -10.59
CA GLU A 44 5.74 10.13 -9.81
C GLU A 44 6.40 9.58 -8.53
N ILE A 45 6.09 8.34 -8.13
CA ILE A 45 6.58 7.74 -6.89
C ILE A 45 8.00 7.21 -7.09
N GLN A 46 8.95 7.77 -6.35
CA GLN A 46 10.33 7.27 -6.33
C GLN A 46 10.52 6.19 -5.25
N LYS A 47 11.25 5.12 -5.58
CA LYS A 47 11.60 4.04 -4.65
C LYS A 47 12.71 4.51 -3.71
N ARG A 48 12.34 5.00 -2.52
CA ARG A 48 13.22 5.55 -1.48
C ARG A 48 13.12 4.76 -0.15
N GLY A 49 12.53 3.56 -0.21
CA GLY A 49 12.19 2.74 0.96
C GLY A 49 10.68 2.50 1.08
N CYS A 50 10.29 1.36 1.65
CA CYS A 50 8.89 0.93 1.69
C CYS A 50 8.54 0.27 3.02
N HIS A 51 7.52 0.77 3.71
CA HIS A 51 7.00 0.16 4.95
C HIS A 51 5.95 -0.94 4.69
N CYS A 52 5.65 -1.28 3.43
CA CYS A 52 4.64 -2.29 3.14
C CYS A 52 4.93 -3.65 3.80
N PRO A 53 6.16 -4.19 3.78
CA PRO A 53 6.47 -5.47 4.45
C PRO A 53 6.25 -5.46 5.97
N GLU A 54 6.29 -4.28 6.59
CA GLU A 54 6.11 -4.11 8.03
C GLU A 54 4.64 -3.89 8.43
N CYS A 55 3.79 -3.54 7.47
CA CYS A 55 2.37 -3.24 7.68
C CYS A 55 1.58 -4.46 8.15
N ASP A 56 0.67 -4.27 9.10
CA ASP A 56 -0.17 -5.35 9.63
C ASP A 56 -0.99 -6.07 8.56
N ILE A 57 -1.41 -5.38 7.51
CA ILE A 57 -2.18 -5.97 6.40
C ILE A 57 -1.30 -6.94 5.61
N TYR A 58 -0.04 -6.57 5.37
CA TYR A 58 0.91 -7.41 4.66
C TYR A 58 1.10 -8.75 5.38
N LYS A 59 1.29 -8.69 6.69
CA LYS A 59 1.47 -9.87 7.55
C LYS A 59 0.18 -10.68 7.67
N ALA A 60 -0.97 -10.03 7.86
CA ALA A 60 -2.25 -10.70 8.04
C ALA A 60 -2.73 -11.46 6.79
N TYR A 61 -2.43 -10.95 5.60
CA TYR A 61 -2.80 -11.58 4.33
C TYR A 61 -1.62 -12.30 3.64
N GLU A 62 -0.49 -12.44 4.34
CA GLU A 62 0.73 -13.10 3.86
C GLU A 62 1.12 -12.64 2.45
N LEU A 63 1.07 -11.33 2.24
CA LEU A 63 1.31 -10.74 0.93
C LEU A 63 2.78 -10.94 0.52
N THR A 64 3.00 -10.98 -0.79
CA THR A 64 4.34 -10.96 -1.36
C THR A 64 4.54 -9.69 -2.18
N GLY A 65 5.79 -9.36 -2.47
CA GLY A 65 6.14 -8.12 -3.17
C GLY A 65 6.25 -6.92 -2.23
N SER A 66 6.35 -5.74 -2.83
CA SER A 66 6.50 -4.46 -2.12
C SER A 66 6.14 -3.31 -3.07
N TYR A 67 6.12 -2.09 -2.56
CA TYR A 67 5.77 -0.90 -3.33
C TYR A 67 4.40 -1.05 -4.02
N PHE A 68 3.38 -1.51 -3.29
CA PHE A 68 2.02 -1.67 -3.82
C PHE A 68 1.46 -0.38 -4.42
N CYS A 69 1.88 0.78 -3.92
CA CYS A 69 1.54 2.09 -4.52
C CYS A 69 2.05 2.28 -5.96
N ILE A 70 3.05 1.51 -6.38
CA ILE A 70 3.60 1.52 -7.74
C ILE A 70 3.11 0.30 -8.54
N ASN A 71 3.16 -0.89 -7.93
CA ASN A 71 3.00 -2.14 -8.66
C ASN A 71 1.58 -2.72 -8.57
N GLY A 72 0.71 -2.18 -7.70
CA GLY A 72 -0.49 -2.90 -7.25
C GLY A 72 -0.11 -4.18 -6.49
N ALA A 73 -1.12 -4.95 -6.06
CA ALA A 73 -0.87 -6.30 -5.54
C ALA A 73 -0.67 -7.29 -6.69
N VAL A 74 0.39 -8.11 -6.57
CA VAL A 74 0.57 -9.29 -7.40
C VAL A 74 -0.28 -10.40 -6.77
N VAL A 75 -1.17 -10.97 -7.59
CA VAL A 75 -2.05 -12.09 -7.23
C VAL A 75 -1.34 -13.43 -7.30
#